data_AF-A0A268TKQ2-F1
#
_entry.id   AF-A0A268TKQ2-F1
#
_cell.length_a   1.000
_cell.length_b   1.000
_cell.length_c   1.000
_cell.angle_alpha   90.00
_cell.angle_beta   90.00
_cell.angle_gamma   90.00
#
_symmetry.space_group_name_H-M   'P 1'
#
loop_
_entity.id
_entity.type
_entity.pdbx_description
1 polymer ?
#
loop_
_entity_poly.entity_id
_entity_poly.type
_entity_poly.pdbx_seq_one_letter_code
_entity_poly.pdbx_strand_id
1 'polypeptide(L)'
;MEKDDKQTKLYQELISQNEVLQDDIRDLEAQVFDLLQVSFHFAGVKKDYMQEALESYMELLGEEDNEAEFSVHEIIALIKKIKAKSPHLFNK
;
A
#
# COMPACT_ATOMS: atom_id res chain seq x y z
N MET A 1 -5.00 42.89 16.28
CA MET A 1 -5.40 42.12 17.47
C MET A 1 -6.51 41.11 17.18
N GLU A 2 -7.76 41.50 16.86
CA GLU A 2 -8.83 40.48 16.70
C GLU A 2 -8.73 39.65 15.41
N LYS A 3 -8.15 40.19 14.34
CA LYS A 3 -7.87 39.46 13.09
C LYS A 3 -6.69 38.49 13.21
N ASP A 4 -5.67 38.85 14.00
CA ASP A 4 -4.48 38.03 14.21
C ASP A 4 -4.82 36.76 15.01
N ASP A 5 -5.68 36.89 16.04
CA ASP A 5 -6.14 35.76 16.85
C ASP A 5 -6.99 34.75 16.04
N LYS A 6 -7.82 35.25 15.11
CA LYS A 6 -8.60 34.40 14.19
C LYS A 6 -7.70 33.65 13.20
N GLN A 7 -6.66 34.32 12.70
CA GLN A 7 -5.71 33.71 11.78
C GLN A 7 -4.85 32.64 12.46
N THR A 8 -4.38 32.88 13.69
CA THR A 8 -3.65 31.88 14.47
C THR A 8 -4.51 30.64 14.77
N LYS A 9 -5.78 30.83 15.18
CA LYS A 9 -6.71 29.72 15.40
C LYS A 9 -6.94 28.88 14.14
N LEU A 10 -7.12 29.53 12.99
CA LEU A 10 -7.29 28.84 11.71
C LEU A 10 -6.07 27.99 11.35
N TYR A 11 -4.84 28.51 11.55
CA TYR A 11 -3.63 27.73 11.28
C TYR A 11 -3.50 26.52 12.21
N GLN A 12 -3.84 26.67 13.50
CA GLN A 12 -3.83 25.56 14.45
C GLN A 12 -4.83 24.47 14.07
N GLU A 13 -6.02 24.86 13.63
CA GLU A 13 -7.06 23.93 13.18
C GLU A 13 -6.62 23.18 11.90
N LEU A 14 -6.01 23.87 10.94
CA LEU A 14 -5.44 23.24 9.73
C LEU A 14 -4.31 22.26 10.04
N ILE A 15 -3.43 22.58 11.00
CA ILE A 15 -2.36 21.66 11.41
C ILE A 15 -2.97 20.41 12.03
N SER A 16 -3.91 20.58 12.96
CA SER A 16 -4.60 19.44 13.60
C SER A 16 -5.35 18.58 12.59
N GLN A 17 -6.03 19.17 11.60
CA GLN A 17 -6.67 18.42 10.52
C GLN A 17 -5.65 17.66 9.67
N ASN A 18 -4.49 18.24 9.36
CA ASN A 18 -3.44 17.54 8.63
C ASN A 18 -2.87 16.35 9.43
N GLU A 19 -2.68 16.51 10.74
CA GLU A 19 -2.22 15.43 11.61
C GLU A 19 -3.20 14.25 11.59
N VAL A 20 -4.51 14.52 11.74
CA VAL A 20 -5.56 13.49 11.66
C VAL A 20 -5.55 12.79 10.30
N LEU A 21 -5.45 13.55 9.20
CA LEU A 21 -5.38 12.95 7.87
C LEU A 21 -4.13 12.08 7.67
N GLN A 22 -2.99 12.46 8.27
CA GLN A 22 -1.78 11.65 8.23
C GLN A 22 -1.93 10.35 9.04
N ASP A 23 -2.62 10.39 10.18
CA ASP A 23 -2.97 9.20 10.95
C ASP A 23 -3.86 8.25 10.12
N ASP A 24 -4.93 8.78 9.53
CA ASP A 24 -5.86 8.00 8.70
C ASP A 24 -5.15 7.35 7.50
N ILE A 25 -4.23 8.08 6.84
CA ILE A 25 -3.42 7.53 5.74
C ILE A 25 -2.55 6.37 6.23
N ARG A 26 -1.85 6.51 7.37
CA ARG A 26 -1.01 5.44 7.93
C ARG A 26 -1.82 4.19 8.27
N ASP A 27 -3.01 4.37 8.83
CA ASP A 27 -3.90 3.27 9.18
C ASP A 27 -4.42 2.54 7.92
N LEU A 28 -4.71 3.28 6.85
CA LEU A 28 -5.09 2.70 5.55
C LEU A 28 -3.93 1.96 4.89
N GLU A 29 -2.72 2.53 4.91
CA GLU A 29 -1.51 1.87 4.39
C GLU A 29 -1.26 0.53 5.09
N ALA A 30 -1.38 0.49 6.42
CA ALA A 30 -1.26 -0.74 7.20
C ALA A 30 -2.31 -1.79 6.80
N GLN A 31 -3.57 -1.37 6.66
CA GLN A 31 -4.66 -2.27 6.24
C GLN A 31 -4.46 -2.81 4.82
N VAL A 32 -3.99 -1.97 3.89
CA VAL A 32 -3.68 -2.40 2.51
C VAL A 32 -2.54 -3.42 2.51
N PHE A 33 -1.50 -3.17 3.31
CA PHE A 33 -0.38 -4.09 3.44
C PHE A 33 -0.81 -5.46 4.00
N ASP A 34 -1.68 -5.48 5.02
CA ASP A 34 -2.24 -6.71 5.56
C ASP A 34 -3.10 -7.47 4.53
N LEU A 35 -3.96 -6.76 3.78
CA LEU A 35 -4.77 -7.35 2.72
C LEU A 35 -3.91 -7.92 1.58
N LEU A 36 -2.78 -7.31 1.26
CA LEU A 36 -1.84 -7.82 0.28
C LEU A 36 -1.17 -9.13 0.76
N GLN A 37 -0.77 -9.20 2.04
CA GLN A 37 -0.26 -10.44 2.63
C GLN A 37 -1.31 -11.56 2.63
N VAL A 38 -2.57 -11.23 2.94
CA VAL A 38 -3.70 -12.17 2.86
C VAL A 38 -3.89 -12.66 1.43
N SER A 39 -3.80 -11.76 0.44
CA SER A 39 -3.89 -12.10 -0.97
C SER A 39 -2.77 -13.05 -1.40
N PHE A 40 -1.53 -12.80 -0.97
CA PHE A 40 -0.41 -13.71 -1.22
C PHE A 40 -0.55 -15.06 -0.53
N HIS A 41 -1.04 -15.07 0.71
CA HIS A 41 -1.34 -16.30 1.43
C HIS A 41 -2.32 -17.18 0.63
N PHE A 42 -3.42 -16.60 0.16
CA PHE A 42 -4.40 -17.32 -0.65
C PHE A 42 -3.93 -17.64 -2.07
N ALA A 43 -2.98 -16.88 -2.63
CA ALA A 43 -2.30 -17.22 -3.88
C ALA A 43 -1.33 -18.42 -3.74
N GLY A 44 -1.06 -18.84 -2.50
CA GLY A 44 -0.22 -19.99 -2.17
C GLY A 44 1.23 -19.64 -1.89
N VAL A 45 1.56 -18.39 -1.56
CA VAL A 45 2.91 -18.02 -1.11
C VAL A 45 3.24 -18.73 0.20
N LYS A 46 4.43 -19.32 0.26
CA LYS A 46 4.97 -19.95 1.47
C LYS A 46 5.26 -18.87 2.52
N LYS A 47 4.93 -19.15 3.78
CA LYS A 47 5.11 -18.20 4.89
C LYS A 47 6.53 -17.63 4.97
N ASP A 48 7.54 -18.48 4.77
CA ASP A 48 8.96 -18.11 4.85
C ASP A 48 9.41 -17.19 3.68
N TYR A 49 8.60 -17.08 2.64
CA TYR A 49 8.86 -16.32 1.42
C TYR A 49 7.92 -15.11 1.26
N MET A 50 7.15 -14.75 2.30
CA MET A 50 6.19 -13.64 2.24
C MET A 50 6.88 -12.30 1.95
N GLN A 51 8.00 -12.03 2.62
CA GLN A 51 8.76 -10.80 2.42
C GLN A 51 9.30 -10.71 0.98
N GLU A 52 9.89 -11.78 0.46
CA GLU A 52 10.41 -11.83 -0.92
C GLU A 52 9.30 -11.65 -1.97
N ALA A 53 8.10 -12.18 -1.71
CA ALA A 53 6.94 -11.96 -2.57
C ALA A 53 6.46 -10.50 -2.55
N LEU A 54 6.47 -9.84 -1.40
CA LEU A 54 6.14 -8.42 -1.26
C LEU A 54 7.17 -7.54 -1.96
N GLU A 55 8.46 -7.82 -1.80
CA GLU A 55 9.54 -7.11 -2.50
C GLU A 55 9.39 -7.24 -4.02
N SER A 56 9.14 -8.46 -4.51
CA SER A 56 8.86 -8.71 -5.94
C SER A 56 7.64 -7.93 -6.44
N TYR A 57 6.61 -7.75 -5.60
CA TYR A 57 5.45 -6.94 -5.95
C TYR A 57 5.81 -5.46 -6.12
N MET A 58 6.55 -4.89 -5.16
CA MET A 58 6.95 -3.48 -5.21
C MET A 58 7.86 -3.18 -6.40
N GLU A 59 8.77 -4.09 -6.72
CA GLU A 59 9.62 -3.97 -7.91
C GLU A 59 8.79 -3.94 -9.19
N LEU A 60 7.85 -4.88 -9.35
CA LEU A 60 6.98 -4.94 -10.53
C LEU A 60 6.04 -3.74 -10.63
N LEU A 61 5.59 -3.21 -9.51
CA LEU A 61 4.74 -2.02 -9.46
C LEU A 61 5.47 -0.78 -9.99
N GLY A 62 6.77 -0.65 -9.68
CA GLY A 62 7.62 0.43 -10.19
C GLY A 62 8.04 0.28 -11.66
N GLU A 63 7.86 -0.91 -12.25
CA GLU A 63 8.09 -1.18 -13.68
C GLU A 63 6.87 -0.79 -14.56
N GLU A 64 5.66 -0.74 -13.98
CA GLU A 64 4.45 -0.34 -14.70
C GLU A 64 4.35 1.20 -14.73
N ASP A 65 3.98 1.77 -15.89
CA ASP A 65 3.87 3.22 -16.07
C ASP A 65 2.96 3.81 -14.99
N ASN A 66 3.32 4.96 -14.41
CA ASN A 66 2.67 5.60 -13.24
C ASN A 66 1.18 5.96 -13.44
N GLU A 67 0.56 5.55 -14.55
CA GLU A 67 -0.86 5.71 -14.87
C GLU A 67 -1.66 4.40 -14.70
N ALA A 68 -1.04 3.30 -14.25
CA ALA A 68 -1.74 2.06 -13.96
C ALA A 68 -2.83 2.27 -12.90
N GLU A 69 -4.04 1.81 -13.21
CA GLU A 69 -5.24 2.12 -12.45
C GLU A 69 -5.45 1.01 -11.41
N PHE A 70 -4.84 1.16 -10.22
CA PHE A 70 -4.81 0.15 -9.15
C PHE A 70 -6.13 -0.60 -8.97
N SER A 71 -6.26 -1.69 -9.72
CA SER A 71 -7.49 -2.46 -9.80
C SER A 71 -7.23 -3.89 -9.35
N VAL A 72 -8.31 -4.57 -8.94
CA VAL A 72 -8.26 -5.99 -8.59
C VAL A 72 -7.64 -6.83 -9.73
N HIS A 73 -7.89 -6.45 -10.99
CA HIS A 73 -7.35 -7.16 -12.16
C HIS A 73 -5.83 -7.01 -12.28
N GLU A 74 -5.30 -5.81 -12.05
CA GLU A 74 -3.86 -5.55 -12.08
C GLU A 74 -3.14 -6.25 -10.94
N ILE A 75 -3.68 -6.19 -9.72
CA ILE A 75 -3.12 -6.90 -8.56
C ILE A 75 -3.04 -8.40 -8.84
N ILE A 76 -4.11 -8.99 -9.40
CA ILE A 76 -4.11 -10.41 -9.79
C ILE A 76 -3.06 -10.68 -10.89
N ALA A 77 -2.93 -9.80 -11.88
CA ALA A 77 -1.95 -9.93 -12.95
C ALA A 77 -0.51 -9.88 -12.41
N LEU A 78 -0.22 -8.96 -11.49
CA LEU A 78 1.06 -8.85 -10.79
C LEU A 78 1.37 -10.12 -10.00
N ILE A 79 0.43 -10.62 -9.18
CA ILE A 79 0.62 -11.87 -8.42
C ILE A 79 0.91 -13.05 -9.36
N LYS A 80 0.22 -13.13 -10.51
CA LYS A 80 0.48 -14.15 -11.54
C LYS A 80 1.87 -13.99 -12.16
N LYS A 81 2.30 -12.76 -12.44
CA LYS A 81 3.64 -12.44 -12.96
C LYS A 81 4.72 -12.84 -11.95
N ILE A 82 4.54 -12.57 -10.66
CA ILE A 82 5.43 -13.01 -9.59
C ILE A 82 5.49 -14.54 -9.54
N LYS A 83 4.35 -15.23 -9.60
CA LYS A 83 4.30 -16.70 -9.61
C LYS A 83 5.00 -17.31 -10.82
N ALA A 84 4.94 -16.66 -11.97
CA ALA A 84 5.63 -17.09 -13.18
C ALA A 84 7.15 -16.85 -13.11
N LYS A 85 7.58 -15.70 -12.59
CA LYS A 85 9.00 -15.33 -12.44
C LYS A 85 9.70 -16.12 -11.32
N SER A 86 9.02 -16.32 -10.19
CA SER A 86 9.57 -16.86 -8.95
C SER A 86 8.68 -17.98 -8.39
N PRO A 87 8.54 -19.12 -9.11
CA PRO A 87 7.65 -20.21 -8.69
C PRO A 87 8.08 -20.85 -7.37
N HIS A 88 9.34 -20.70 -6.95
CA HIS A 88 9.84 -21.23 -5.66
C HIS A 88 9.17 -20.59 -4.44
N LEU A 89 8.64 -19.38 -4.57
CA LEU A 89 7.91 -18.67 -3.51
C LEU A 89 6.57 -19.34 -3.19
N PHE A 90 6.00 -20.07 -4.15
CA PHE A 90 4.66 -20.63 -4.07
C PHE A 90 4.69 -22.12 -3.73
N ASN A 91 3.61 -22.59 -3.14
CA ASN A 91 3.31 -24.01 -3.01
C ASN A 91 3.13 -24.64 -4.40
N LYS A 92 3.49 -25.93 -4.50
CA LYS A 92 3.30 -26.73 -5.73
C LYS A 92 1.82 -26.94 -6.04
#